data_AF-A0A7C1EI39-F1
#
_entry.id   AF-A0A7C1EI39-F1
#
_cell.length_a   1.000
_cell.length_b   1.000
_cell.length_c   1.000
_cell.angle_alpha   90.00
_cell.angle_beta   90.00
_cell.angle_gamma   90.00
#
_symmetry.space_group_name_H-M   'P 1'
#
loop_
_entity.id
_entity.type
_entity.pdbx_description
1 polymer ?
#
loop_
_entity_poly.entity_id
_entity_poly.type
_entity_poly.pdbx_seq_one_letter_code
_entity_poly.pdbx_strand_id
1 'polypeptide(L)'
;MKKQVVVSLIVLIMLAVSGLGMVSAQGSTEIHAVTLDAVTLYAEPSDAAEVVVELPANTIVSVLGTDESQAWLQVSAADGEGFAPASSFVVLDPPLLAQKVQVVAEESNAALFAEQDFGSEILGTLSNGQTATILGTSGEWAYVMAPDGTTGWAVVSPFEPLPDDAQLAQVTVDSDNLGVFVEPNITADLATTLENGAVVYTFGADGEWVQVLTPDGQTGYAVAASFTPLSNVFMDAQGDQAVAAIFSEPDFAADVLGELQNGQSVYFVSSVDDFWAEIFEPTIGSGFGLKANFSNPYSIATVATGNANVRSGPNDNVYPVIATLPAGTQVIVKGKNADGSWIQVAIPFSQVQYPYRGVSGWMRDFLFVDGNGNTDLNKDVLAVVEAE
;
A
#
# COMPACT_ATOMS: atom_id res chain seq x y z
N MET A 1 -72.37 -9.77 0.54
CA MET A 1 -71.38 -10.38 -0.38
C MET A 1 -69.99 -9.95 0.07
N LYS A 2 -69.23 -10.89 0.65
CA LYS A 2 -67.87 -10.67 1.16
C LYS A 2 -66.91 -10.59 -0.05
N LYS A 3 -66.14 -9.52 -0.18
CA LYS A 3 -64.98 -9.47 -1.10
C LYS A 3 -63.73 -9.64 -0.25
N GLN A 4 -63.11 -10.82 -0.38
CA GLN A 4 -61.77 -11.09 0.09
C GLN A 4 -60.80 -10.35 -0.84
N VAL A 5 -59.95 -9.50 -0.27
CA VAL A 5 -58.77 -8.99 -0.97
C VAL A 5 -57.59 -9.76 -0.40
N VAL A 6 -56.91 -10.48 -1.28
CA VAL A 6 -55.76 -11.32 -1.04
C VAL A 6 -54.60 -10.44 -0.58
N VAL A 7 -54.08 -10.71 0.62
CA VAL A 7 -52.80 -10.18 1.10
C VAL A 7 -51.71 -11.06 0.52
N SER A 8 -50.97 -10.56 -0.47
CA SER A 8 -49.78 -11.21 -0.98
C SER A 8 -48.62 -10.99 -0.01
N LEU A 9 -48.29 -12.04 0.74
CA LEU A 9 -47.12 -12.13 1.61
C LEU A 9 -45.87 -12.29 0.72
N ILE A 10 -45.08 -11.22 0.57
CA ILE A 10 -43.73 -11.32 0.02
C ILE A 10 -42.85 -11.86 1.15
N VAL A 11 -42.52 -13.15 1.07
CA VAL A 11 -41.49 -13.77 1.90
C VAL A 11 -40.15 -13.31 1.33
N LEU A 12 -39.56 -12.29 1.98
CA LEU A 12 -38.18 -11.89 1.74
C LEU A 12 -37.28 -12.96 2.38
N ILE A 13 -36.78 -13.88 1.56
CA ILE A 13 -35.70 -14.79 1.98
C ILE A 13 -34.45 -13.91 2.05
N MET A 14 -34.15 -13.39 3.24
CA MET A 14 -32.79 -12.96 3.56
C MET A 14 -31.92 -14.21 3.53
N LEU A 15 -31.24 -14.43 2.41
CA LEU A 15 -29.99 -15.17 2.44
C LEU A 15 -29.06 -14.38 3.36
N ALA A 16 -28.77 -14.95 4.52
CA ALA A 16 -27.61 -14.56 5.29
C ALA A 16 -26.40 -14.86 4.40
N VAL A 17 -25.88 -13.81 3.75
CA VAL A 17 -24.51 -13.80 3.26
C VAL A 17 -23.67 -13.86 4.52
N SER A 18 -23.28 -15.07 4.88
CA SER A 18 -22.21 -15.33 5.85
C SER A 18 -21.03 -14.46 5.48
N GLY A 19 -20.59 -13.64 6.44
CA GLY A 19 -19.65 -12.55 6.25
C GLY A 19 -18.40 -12.96 5.51
N LEU A 20 -18.35 -12.62 4.23
CA LEU A 20 -17.13 -12.18 3.60
C LEU A 20 -17.09 -10.69 3.90
N GLY A 21 -16.29 -10.31 4.89
CA GLY A 21 -15.93 -8.91 5.06
C GLY A 21 -15.37 -8.46 3.73
N MET A 22 -16.08 -7.52 3.07
CA MET A 22 -15.39 -6.64 2.14
C MET A 22 -14.24 -6.07 2.95
N VAL A 23 -13.02 -6.51 2.64
CA VAL A 23 -11.80 -6.01 3.23
C VAL A 23 -11.84 -4.51 2.96
N SER A 24 -12.13 -3.73 4.01
CA SER A 24 -11.79 -2.32 3.98
C SER A 24 -10.32 -2.26 3.63
N ALA A 25 -9.99 -1.48 2.59
CA ALA A 25 -8.60 -1.28 2.23
C ALA A 25 -7.81 -0.97 3.51
N GLN A 26 -6.72 -1.71 3.66
CA GLN A 26 -5.92 -1.73 4.86
C GLN A 26 -5.09 -0.47 4.93
N GLY A 27 -4.97 0.13 6.12
CA GLY A 27 -4.15 1.32 6.29
C GLY A 27 -2.73 1.05 5.81
N SER A 28 -2.28 1.76 4.79
CA SER A 28 -1.02 1.46 4.09
C SER A 28 0.23 1.74 4.93
N THR A 29 0.04 2.32 6.12
CA THR A 29 1.10 2.57 7.10
C THR A 29 1.28 1.45 8.11
N GLU A 30 0.34 0.52 8.21
CA GLU A 30 0.40 -0.62 9.12
C GLU A 30 1.03 -1.83 8.44
N ILE A 31 1.61 -2.71 9.26
CA ILE A 31 2.04 -4.02 8.80
C ILE A 31 0.87 -4.96 9.03
N HIS A 32 0.50 -5.69 7.99
CA HIS A 32 -0.57 -6.66 8.09
C HIS A 32 -0.02 -8.08 7.98
N ALA A 33 -0.85 -9.03 8.35
CA ALA A 33 -0.60 -10.44 8.11
C ALA A 33 -1.91 -11.14 7.75
N VAL A 34 -1.82 -12.17 6.91
CA VAL A 34 -2.97 -12.99 6.52
C VAL A 34 -2.86 -14.39 7.11
N THR A 35 -3.94 -14.91 7.68
CA THR A 35 -4.00 -16.28 8.20
C THR A 35 -4.07 -17.29 7.05
N LEU A 36 -3.30 -18.38 7.16
CA LEU A 36 -3.31 -19.47 6.18
C LEU A 36 -4.44 -20.48 6.42
N ASP A 37 -4.75 -20.72 7.70
CA ASP A 37 -5.79 -21.61 8.20
C ASP A 37 -6.55 -20.91 9.32
N ALA A 38 -7.49 -21.60 9.98
CA ALA A 38 -8.05 -21.09 11.23
C ALA A 38 -6.95 -20.95 12.31
N VAL A 39 -6.89 -19.79 12.98
CA VAL A 39 -5.86 -19.45 13.96
C VAL A 39 -6.49 -19.03 15.28
N THR A 40 -6.00 -19.58 16.38
CA THR A 40 -6.38 -19.15 17.73
C THR A 40 -5.45 -18.04 18.21
N LEU A 41 -6.01 -16.90 18.65
CA LEU A 41 -5.29 -15.86 19.37
C LEU A 41 -5.32 -16.14 20.87
N TYR A 42 -4.17 -15.96 21.51
CA TYR A 42 -3.93 -16.18 22.94
C TYR A 42 -3.56 -14.88 23.65
N ALA A 43 -3.85 -14.77 24.94
CA ALA A 43 -3.55 -13.55 25.72
C ALA A 43 -2.04 -13.32 25.93
N GLU A 44 -1.24 -14.38 25.84
CA GLU A 44 0.23 -14.38 25.97
C GLU A 44 0.84 -15.24 24.86
N PRO A 45 2.14 -15.12 24.53
CA PRO A 45 2.82 -15.93 23.50
C PRO A 45 3.05 -17.38 23.97
N SER A 46 1.96 -18.11 24.23
CA SER A 46 1.94 -19.49 24.68
C SER A 46 0.60 -20.15 24.33
N ASP A 47 0.67 -21.40 23.87
CA ASP A 47 -0.49 -22.26 23.58
C ASP A 47 -1.25 -22.71 24.85
N ALA A 48 -0.67 -22.50 26.03
CA ALA A 48 -1.30 -22.74 27.32
C ALA A 48 -2.00 -21.51 27.90
N ALA A 49 -1.88 -20.35 27.26
CA ALA A 49 -2.51 -19.12 27.71
C ALA A 49 -4.02 -19.10 27.42
N GLU A 50 -4.71 -18.11 27.97
CA GLU A 50 -6.13 -17.92 27.72
C GLU A 50 -6.39 -17.62 26.25
N VAL A 51 -7.38 -18.30 25.68
CA VAL A 51 -7.85 -18.05 24.31
C VAL A 51 -8.66 -16.76 24.28
N VAL A 52 -8.27 -15.83 23.42
CA VAL A 52 -8.96 -14.55 23.21
C VAL A 52 -10.04 -14.72 22.15
N VAL A 53 -9.66 -15.17 20.95
CA VAL A 53 -10.55 -15.32 19.79
C VAL A 53 -10.01 -16.36 18.80
N GLU A 54 -10.88 -16.99 18.04
CA GLU A 54 -10.51 -17.83 16.89
C GLU A 54 -10.80 -17.07 15.59
N LEU A 55 -9.77 -16.93 14.75
CA LEU A 55 -9.84 -16.30 13.45
C LEU A 55 -10.02 -17.37 12.36
N PRO A 56 -10.90 -17.15 11.37
CA PRO A 56 -10.97 -18.03 10.20
C PRO A 56 -9.71 -17.90 9.32
N ALA A 57 -9.55 -18.82 8.37
CA ALA A 57 -8.55 -18.70 7.32
C ALA A 57 -8.78 -17.44 6.47
N ASN A 58 -7.71 -16.92 5.86
CA ASN A 58 -7.72 -15.71 5.03
C ASN A 58 -8.22 -14.45 5.76
N THR A 59 -8.10 -14.42 7.08
CA THR A 59 -8.34 -13.23 7.90
C THR A 59 -7.10 -12.35 7.85
N ILE A 60 -7.30 -11.06 7.62
CA ILE A 60 -6.22 -10.09 7.65
C ILE A 60 -6.23 -9.35 8.98
N VAL A 61 -5.07 -9.26 9.60
CA VAL A 61 -4.85 -8.66 10.92
C VAL A 61 -3.73 -7.64 10.87
N SER A 62 -3.75 -6.65 11.76
CA SER A 62 -2.62 -5.73 11.95
C SER A 62 -1.57 -6.39 12.86
N VAL A 63 -0.31 -6.36 12.46
CA VAL A 63 0.83 -6.85 13.25
C VAL A 63 1.32 -5.72 14.14
N LEU A 64 1.22 -5.91 15.46
CA LEU A 64 1.67 -4.94 16.46
C LEU A 64 3.13 -5.17 16.87
N GLY A 65 3.63 -6.38 16.66
CA GLY A 65 4.99 -6.75 16.98
C GLY A 65 5.13 -8.26 17.12
N THR A 66 6.18 -8.67 17.82
CA THR A 66 6.49 -10.08 18.03
C THR A 66 7.00 -10.34 19.45
N ASP A 67 7.07 -11.59 19.87
CA ASP A 67 7.76 -11.97 21.10
C ASP A 67 9.30 -11.94 20.91
N GLU A 68 10.06 -12.15 21.99
CA GLU A 68 11.53 -12.13 21.92
C GLU A 68 12.10 -13.21 20.98
N SER A 69 11.43 -14.35 20.85
CA SER A 69 11.88 -15.46 20.00
C SER A 69 11.45 -15.36 18.54
N GLN A 70 10.59 -14.39 18.21
CA GLN A 70 9.94 -14.24 16.90
C GLN A 70 9.03 -15.41 16.50
N ALA A 71 8.76 -16.34 17.42
CA ALA A 71 7.89 -17.46 17.18
C ALA A 71 6.41 -17.08 17.29
N TRP A 72 6.10 -15.93 17.88
CA TRP A 72 4.74 -15.43 18.10
C TRP A 72 4.60 -14.00 17.58
N LEU A 73 3.55 -13.75 16.81
CA LEU A 73 3.13 -12.40 16.44
C LEU A 73 2.09 -11.90 17.44
N GLN A 74 2.22 -10.66 17.87
CA GLN A 74 1.13 -9.93 18.50
C GLN A 74 0.34 -9.24 17.39
N VAL A 75 -0.97 -9.50 17.33
CA VAL A 75 -1.83 -9.00 16.27
C VAL A 75 -3.10 -8.37 16.83
N SER A 76 -3.66 -7.44 16.07
CA SER A 76 -4.97 -6.84 16.28
C SER A 76 -5.91 -7.26 15.16
N ALA A 77 -7.03 -7.85 15.54
CA ALA A 77 -8.14 -8.21 14.67
C ALA A 77 -9.39 -7.43 15.08
N ALA A 78 -10.40 -7.39 14.21
CA ALA A 78 -11.66 -6.69 14.50
C ALA A 78 -12.33 -7.15 15.82
N ASP A 79 -12.17 -8.43 16.16
CA ASP A 79 -12.79 -9.06 17.33
C ASP A 79 -11.87 -9.15 18.55
N GLY A 80 -10.62 -8.66 18.48
CA GLY A 80 -9.71 -8.61 19.62
C GLY A 80 -8.22 -8.62 19.27
N GLU A 81 -7.40 -8.38 20.30
CA GLU A 81 -5.93 -8.41 20.25
C GLU A 81 -5.37 -9.63 20.99
N GLY A 82 -4.32 -10.24 20.43
CA GLY A 82 -3.66 -11.37 21.07
C GLY A 82 -2.40 -11.84 20.33
N PHE A 83 -1.90 -12.98 20.75
CA PHE A 83 -0.70 -13.62 20.24
C PHE A 83 -1.04 -14.91 19.51
N ALA A 84 -0.37 -15.18 18.40
CA ALA A 84 -0.45 -16.47 17.71
C ALA A 84 0.89 -16.85 17.08
N PRO A 85 1.13 -18.14 16.78
CA PRO A 85 2.39 -18.57 16.17
C PRO A 85 2.64 -17.84 14.85
N ALA A 86 3.84 -17.29 14.67
CA ALA A 86 4.20 -16.54 13.46
C ALA A 86 4.08 -17.39 12.18
N SER A 87 4.29 -18.70 12.28
CA SER A 87 4.12 -19.65 11.17
C SER A 87 2.67 -19.82 10.70
N SER A 88 1.68 -19.35 11.47
CA SER A 88 0.27 -19.40 11.09
C SER A 88 -0.13 -18.27 10.13
N PHE A 89 0.81 -17.36 9.83
CA PHE A 89 0.59 -16.18 9.04
C PHE A 89 1.57 -16.06 7.88
N VAL A 90 1.14 -15.32 6.86
CA VAL A 90 2.05 -14.64 5.95
C VAL A 90 2.04 -13.17 6.33
N VAL A 91 3.16 -12.67 6.83
CA VAL A 91 3.33 -11.24 7.09
C VAL A 91 3.45 -10.53 5.75
N LEU A 92 2.65 -9.48 5.59
CA LEU A 92 2.52 -8.71 4.38
C LEU A 92 3.40 -7.46 4.51
N ASP A 93 4.27 -7.26 3.53
CA ASP A 93 4.95 -5.99 3.35
C ASP A 93 3.90 -4.91 3.03
N PRO A 94 4.01 -3.72 3.63
CA PRO A 94 3.14 -2.61 3.29
C PRO A 94 3.14 -2.36 1.77
N PRO A 95 1.99 -2.10 1.13
CA PRO A 95 1.90 -2.03 -0.33
C PRO A 95 2.87 -1.05 -1.00
N LEU A 96 3.26 -0.01 -0.27
CA LEU A 96 4.20 1.02 -0.69
C LEU A 96 5.67 0.58 -0.69
N LEU A 97 6.01 -0.41 0.14
CA LEU A 97 7.36 -0.98 0.27
C LEU A 97 7.48 -2.34 -0.43
N ALA A 98 6.34 -2.91 -0.83
CA ALA A 98 6.24 -4.24 -1.42
C ALA A 98 6.67 -4.27 -2.90
N GLN A 99 7.17 -5.42 -3.35
CA GLN A 99 7.68 -5.62 -4.70
C GLN A 99 6.59 -5.36 -5.75
N LYS A 100 6.88 -4.45 -6.69
CA LYS A 100 6.07 -4.27 -7.88
C LYS A 100 6.44 -5.31 -8.94
N VAL A 101 5.43 -5.86 -9.59
CA VAL A 101 5.58 -6.90 -10.62
C VAL A 101 4.72 -6.58 -11.83
N GLN A 102 5.06 -7.17 -12.97
CA GLN A 102 4.24 -7.21 -14.17
C GLN A 102 3.80 -8.65 -14.45
N VAL A 103 2.59 -8.84 -14.92
CA VAL A 103 2.14 -10.12 -15.46
C VAL A 103 2.82 -10.34 -16.82
N VAL A 104 3.61 -11.39 -16.91
CA VAL A 104 4.21 -11.89 -18.16
C VAL A 104 3.74 -13.33 -18.32
N ALA A 105 2.58 -13.50 -18.95
CA ALA A 105 1.97 -14.80 -19.12
C ALA A 105 1.80 -15.13 -20.61
N GLU A 106 2.48 -16.17 -21.07
CA GLU A 106 2.48 -16.56 -22.48
C GLU A 106 1.10 -17.09 -22.94
N GLU A 107 0.31 -17.69 -22.04
CA GLU A 107 -0.95 -18.39 -22.42
C GLU A 107 -2.20 -18.03 -21.60
N SER A 108 -2.09 -17.48 -20.39
CA SER A 108 -3.26 -17.20 -19.53
C SER A 108 -3.05 -16.05 -18.54
N ASN A 109 -4.07 -15.20 -18.38
CA ASN A 109 -4.14 -14.17 -17.32
C ASN A 109 -3.84 -14.75 -15.93
N ALA A 110 -3.27 -13.93 -15.04
CA ALA A 110 -3.08 -14.30 -13.64
C ALA A 110 -4.39 -14.12 -12.86
N ALA A 111 -4.86 -15.15 -12.17
CA ALA A 111 -6.07 -15.08 -11.35
C ALA A 111 -5.72 -14.77 -9.88
N LEU A 112 -6.54 -13.95 -9.24
CA LEU A 112 -6.54 -13.70 -7.80
C LEU A 112 -7.63 -14.56 -7.16
N PHE A 113 -7.23 -15.45 -6.27
CA PHE A 113 -8.06 -16.42 -5.58
C PHE A 113 -8.29 -15.98 -4.12
N ALA A 114 -9.43 -16.35 -3.55
CA ALA A 114 -9.72 -16.07 -2.15
C ALA A 114 -8.81 -16.84 -1.19
N GLU A 115 -8.36 -18.04 -1.58
CA GLU A 115 -7.48 -18.90 -0.81
C GLU A 115 -6.35 -19.47 -1.69
N GLN A 116 -5.36 -20.14 -1.10
CA GLN A 116 -4.29 -20.86 -1.83
C GLN A 116 -4.80 -22.17 -2.48
N ASP A 117 -5.92 -22.08 -3.20
CA ASP A 117 -6.59 -23.18 -3.86
C ASP A 117 -7.19 -22.71 -5.20
N PHE A 118 -6.83 -23.41 -6.28
CA PHE A 118 -7.39 -23.18 -7.62
C PHE A 118 -8.91 -23.42 -7.71
N GLY A 119 -9.49 -24.15 -6.75
CA GLY A 119 -10.92 -24.36 -6.61
C GLY A 119 -11.65 -23.28 -5.80
N SER A 120 -10.94 -22.34 -5.19
CA SER A 120 -11.54 -21.24 -4.42
C SER A 120 -12.15 -20.17 -5.33
N GLU A 121 -12.86 -19.22 -4.72
CA GLU A 121 -13.46 -18.10 -5.45
C GLU A 121 -12.39 -17.25 -6.15
N ILE A 122 -12.63 -16.91 -7.41
CA ILE A 122 -11.80 -15.96 -8.16
C ILE A 122 -12.30 -14.55 -7.82
N LEU A 123 -11.47 -13.80 -7.11
CA LEU A 123 -11.72 -12.41 -6.71
C LEU A 123 -11.39 -11.42 -7.84
N GLY A 124 -10.45 -11.77 -8.71
CA GLY A 124 -10.02 -10.91 -9.80
C GLY A 124 -9.14 -11.62 -10.82
N THR A 125 -8.87 -10.95 -11.94
CA THR A 125 -7.94 -11.43 -12.96
C THR A 125 -7.10 -10.29 -13.49
N LEU A 126 -5.79 -10.51 -13.60
CA LEU A 126 -4.82 -9.59 -14.13
C LEU A 126 -4.42 -10.04 -15.54
N SER A 127 -4.56 -9.15 -16.50
CA SER A 127 -4.23 -9.45 -17.90
C SER A 127 -2.71 -9.42 -18.12
N ASN A 128 -2.23 -10.11 -19.17
CA ASN A 128 -0.83 -9.99 -19.56
C ASN A 128 -0.43 -8.51 -19.75
N GLY A 129 0.70 -8.14 -19.19
CA GLY A 129 1.20 -6.78 -19.19
C GLY A 129 0.73 -5.91 -18.02
N GLN A 130 -0.33 -6.29 -17.31
CA GLN A 130 -0.83 -5.54 -16.16
C GLN A 130 0.15 -5.62 -14.99
N THR A 131 0.29 -4.53 -14.23
CA THR A 131 1.11 -4.49 -13.02
C THR A 131 0.34 -4.93 -11.78
N ALA A 132 1.06 -5.39 -10.78
CA ALA A 132 0.53 -5.73 -9.47
C ALA A 132 1.60 -5.52 -8.38
N THR A 133 1.22 -5.68 -7.12
CA THR A 133 2.13 -5.64 -5.98
C THR A 133 2.10 -6.97 -5.24
N ILE A 134 3.24 -7.63 -5.08
CA ILE A 134 3.35 -8.83 -4.24
C ILE A 134 3.59 -8.38 -2.79
N LEU A 135 2.59 -8.59 -1.93
CA LEU A 135 2.65 -8.20 -0.52
C LEU A 135 3.34 -9.27 0.34
N GLY A 136 3.27 -10.54 -0.04
CA GLY A 136 3.92 -11.63 0.68
C GLY A 136 3.84 -12.93 -0.09
N THR A 137 4.68 -13.90 0.27
CA THR A 137 4.77 -15.19 -0.43
C THR A 137 4.64 -16.37 0.52
N SER A 138 4.01 -17.45 0.06
CA SER A 138 3.89 -18.73 0.75
C SER A 138 3.97 -19.88 -0.25
N GLY A 139 5.13 -20.53 -0.31
CA GLY A 139 5.39 -21.59 -1.28
C GLY A 139 5.33 -21.06 -2.71
N GLU A 140 4.44 -21.64 -3.53
CA GLU A 140 4.22 -21.24 -4.93
C GLU A 140 3.21 -20.09 -5.09
N TRP A 141 2.59 -19.67 -3.98
CA TRP A 141 1.58 -18.63 -3.93
C TRP A 141 2.15 -17.31 -3.41
N ALA A 142 1.60 -16.21 -3.91
CA ALA A 142 1.79 -14.86 -3.40
C ALA A 142 0.44 -14.26 -3.02
N TYR A 143 0.43 -13.47 -1.95
CA TYR A 143 -0.67 -12.55 -1.68
C TYR A 143 -0.40 -11.27 -2.48
N VAL A 144 -1.29 -10.96 -3.42
CA VAL A 144 -1.11 -9.95 -4.46
C VAL A 144 -2.18 -8.89 -4.34
N MET A 145 -1.80 -7.63 -4.55
CA MET A 145 -2.70 -6.49 -4.71
C MET A 145 -2.71 -6.02 -6.16
N ALA A 146 -3.89 -6.00 -6.77
CA ALA A 146 -4.15 -5.44 -8.08
C ALA A 146 -4.15 -3.90 -8.05
N PRO A 147 -4.04 -3.22 -9.21
CA PRO A 147 -4.10 -1.76 -9.29
C PRO A 147 -5.39 -1.13 -8.75
N ASP A 148 -6.51 -1.85 -8.82
CA ASP A 148 -7.81 -1.41 -8.29
C ASP A 148 -7.96 -1.63 -6.78
N GLY A 149 -6.90 -2.09 -6.11
CA GLY A 149 -6.89 -2.40 -4.68
C GLY A 149 -7.41 -3.79 -4.33
N THR A 150 -7.90 -4.59 -5.29
CA THR A 150 -8.32 -5.97 -5.03
C THR A 150 -7.13 -6.80 -4.57
N THR A 151 -7.26 -7.48 -3.43
CA THR A 151 -6.23 -8.40 -2.92
C THR A 151 -6.67 -9.85 -2.99
N GLY A 152 -5.72 -10.76 -3.21
CA GLY A 152 -5.98 -12.19 -3.20
C GLY A 152 -4.71 -13.02 -3.42
N TRP A 153 -4.85 -14.34 -3.36
CA TRP A 153 -3.77 -15.28 -3.62
C TRP A 153 -3.60 -15.53 -5.11
N ALA A 154 -2.37 -15.53 -5.60
CA ALA A 154 -2.05 -15.89 -6.97
C ALA A 154 -0.80 -16.78 -7.01
N VAL A 155 -0.69 -17.65 -8.00
CA VAL A 155 0.58 -18.34 -8.26
C VAL A 155 1.64 -17.33 -8.68
N VAL A 156 2.89 -17.53 -8.25
CA VAL A 156 3.99 -16.57 -8.50
C VAL A 156 4.49 -16.62 -9.95
N SER A 157 4.35 -17.76 -10.63
CA SER A 157 4.96 -18.01 -11.94
C SER A 157 4.67 -17.02 -13.08
N PRO A 158 3.49 -16.38 -13.20
CA PRO A 158 3.22 -15.40 -14.25
C PRO A 158 3.74 -13.99 -13.92
N PHE A 159 4.36 -13.76 -12.77
CA PHE A 159 4.82 -12.44 -12.35
C PHE A 159 6.33 -12.28 -12.54
N GLU A 160 6.73 -11.20 -13.21
CA GLU A 160 8.12 -10.76 -13.28
C GLU A 160 8.30 -9.46 -12.47
N PRO A 161 9.38 -9.34 -11.66
CA PRO A 161 9.64 -8.13 -10.91
C PRO A 161 9.94 -6.95 -11.84
N LEU A 162 9.34 -5.80 -11.53
CA LEU A 162 9.79 -4.54 -12.12
C LEU A 162 11.21 -4.21 -11.61
N PRO A 163 12.00 -3.45 -12.38
CA PRO A 163 13.29 -2.94 -11.91
C PRO A 163 13.17 -2.17 -10.59
N ASP A 164 14.20 -2.26 -9.74
CA ASP A 164 14.20 -1.62 -8.42
C ASP A 164 14.08 -0.09 -8.48
N ASP A 165 14.48 0.52 -9.60
CA ASP A 165 14.38 1.97 -9.86
C ASP A 165 13.07 2.36 -10.55
N ALA A 166 12.12 1.42 -10.73
CA ALA A 166 10.82 1.70 -11.30
C ALA A 166 9.98 2.61 -10.40
N GLN A 167 9.56 3.75 -10.95
CA GLN A 167 8.75 4.74 -10.26
C GLN A 167 7.63 5.23 -11.15
N LEU A 168 6.47 5.53 -10.56
CA LEU A 168 5.37 6.16 -11.27
C LEU A 168 5.70 7.61 -11.57
N ALA A 169 5.48 8.01 -12.82
CA ALA A 169 5.67 9.38 -13.27
C ALA A 169 4.52 9.79 -14.19
N GLN A 170 4.18 11.07 -14.12
CA GLN A 170 3.19 11.69 -14.98
C GLN A 170 3.85 12.28 -16.21
N VAL A 171 3.25 12.04 -17.37
CA VAL A 171 3.64 12.66 -18.63
C VAL A 171 3.34 14.16 -18.57
N THR A 172 4.35 14.98 -18.80
CA THR A 172 4.27 16.45 -18.86
C THR A 172 4.88 16.92 -20.17
N VAL A 173 4.04 17.25 -21.14
CA VAL A 173 4.46 17.73 -22.47
C VAL A 173 3.62 18.93 -22.92
N ASP A 174 4.23 19.81 -23.72
CA ASP A 174 3.52 20.95 -24.34
C ASP A 174 2.60 20.53 -25.51
N SER A 175 2.82 19.33 -26.05
CA SER A 175 2.02 18.74 -27.14
C SER A 175 0.92 17.82 -26.60
N ASP A 176 -0.05 17.46 -27.44
CA ASP A 176 -1.13 16.56 -27.03
C ASP A 176 -0.62 15.14 -26.70
N ASN A 177 0.46 14.70 -27.34
CA ASN A 177 1.00 13.35 -27.20
C ASN A 177 2.53 13.33 -27.14
N LEU A 178 3.07 12.41 -26.35
CA LEU A 178 4.48 12.01 -26.27
C LEU A 178 4.68 10.68 -27.01
N GLY A 179 5.73 10.59 -27.83
CA GLY A 179 6.10 9.33 -28.49
C GLY A 179 6.92 8.41 -27.60
N VAL A 180 6.58 7.12 -27.60
CA VAL A 180 7.35 6.04 -26.96
C VAL A 180 7.90 5.15 -28.07
N PHE A 181 9.22 4.99 -28.12
CA PHE A 181 9.96 4.36 -29.21
C PHE A 181 10.50 2.98 -28.82
N VAL A 182 10.67 2.07 -29.77
CA VAL A 182 11.21 0.73 -29.47
C VAL A 182 12.69 0.77 -29.06
N GLU A 183 13.43 1.80 -29.45
CA GLU A 183 14.82 2.06 -29.08
C GLU A 183 14.98 3.52 -28.59
N PRO A 184 16.02 3.86 -27.81
CA PRO A 184 16.23 5.21 -27.27
C PRO A 184 16.73 6.20 -28.33
N ASN A 185 15.98 6.38 -29.41
CA ASN A 185 16.22 7.39 -30.43
C ASN A 185 14.93 7.78 -31.17
N ILE A 186 14.82 9.06 -31.57
CA ILE A 186 13.61 9.60 -32.24
C ILE A 186 13.37 9.07 -33.66
N THR A 187 14.32 8.31 -34.22
CA THR A 187 14.21 7.72 -35.56
C THR A 187 13.75 6.26 -35.55
N ALA A 188 13.64 5.66 -34.37
CA ALA A 188 13.14 4.31 -34.21
C ALA A 188 11.64 4.23 -34.48
N ASP A 189 11.15 3.01 -34.65
CA ASP A 189 9.72 2.76 -34.75
C ASP A 189 9.02 3.15 -33.44
N LEU A 190 7.82 3.70 -33.59
CA LEU A 190 6.97 4.05 -32.47
C LEU A 190 6.33 2.79 -31.89
N ALA A 191 6.57 2.53 -30.61
CA ALA A 191 5.87 1.49 -29.86
C ALA A 191 4.44 1.94 -29.54
N THR A 192 4.28 3.14 -28.99
CA THR A 192 2.98 3.74 -28.64
C THR A 192 3.08 5.26 -28.45
N THR A 193 1.95 5.93 -28.17
CA THR A 193 1.90 7.34 -27.75
C THR A 193 1.24 7.48 -26.38
N LEU A 194 1.70 8.44 -25.59
CA LEU A 194 1.12 8.78 -24.30
C LEU A 194 0.52 10.19 -24.33
N GLU A 195 -0.69 10.34 -23.80
CA GLU A 195 -1.33 11.63 -23.65
C GLU A 195 -0.67 12.44 -22.51
N ASN A 196 -0.73 13.77 -22.61
CA ASN A 196 -0.33 14.63 -21.50
C ASN A 196 -1.16 14.31 -20.25
N GLY A 197 -0.51 14.17 -19.09
CA GLY A 197 -1.14 13.78 -17.83
C GLY A 197 -1.29 12.28 -17.61
N ALA A 198 -0.99 11.43 -18.61
CA ALA A 198 -0.97 9.98 -18.43
C ALA A 198 0.09 9.57 -17.40
N VAL A 199 -0.17 8.49 -16.66
CA VAL A 199 0.77 7.95 -15.67
C VAL A 199 1.29 6.60 -16.11
N VAL A 200 2.60 6.45 -16.01
CA VAL A 200 3.35 5.26 -16.42
C VAL A 200 4.46 4.98 -15.41
N TYR A 201 4.97 3.76 -15.40
CA TYR A 201 6.24 3.47 -14.74
C TYR A 201 7.39 3.95 -15.63
N THR A 202 8.40 4.55 -15.01
CA THR A 202 9.67 4.92 -15.63
C THR A 202 10.83 4.28 -14.87
N PHE A 203 11.86 3.83 -15.59
CA PHE A 203 13.06 3.19 -15.03
C PHE A 203 14.22 3.23 -16.04
N GLY A 204 15.42 2.85 -15.61
CA GLY A 204 16.54 2.59 -16.51
C GLY A 204 16.98 3.82 -17.29
N ALA A 205 17.18 4.95 -16.61
CA ALA A 205 17.60 6.19 -17.24
C ALA A 205 18.96 6.02 -17.96
N ASP A 206 18.98 6.30 -19.27
CA ASP A 206 20.18 6.30 -20.11
C ASP A 206 20.26 7.60 -20.92
N GLY A 207 21.10 8.52 -20.45
CA GLY A 207 21.22 9.85 -21.02
C GLY A 207 19.91 10.65 -20.94
N GLU A 208 19.33 10.97 -22.09
CA GLU A 208 18.06 11.71 -22.20
C GLU A 208 16.84 10.79 -22.26
N TRP A 209 17.03 9.48 -22.19
CA TRP A 209 15.96 8.49 -22.36
C TRP A 209 15.68 7.76 -21.05
N VAL A 210 14.42 7.39 -20.87
CA VAL A 210 13.97 6.44 -19.85
C VAL A 210 13.19 5.33 -20.52
N GLN A 211 13.24 4.14 -19.94
CA GLN A 211 12.28 3.10 -20.27
C GLN A 211 10.94 3.44 -19.63
N VAL A 212 9.87 3.10 -20.33
CA VAL A 212 8.49 3.31 -19.92
C VAL A 212 7.78 1.96 -19.91
N LEU A 213 6.96 1.75 -18.89
CA LEU A 213 5.96 0.70 -18.85
C LEU A 213 4.58 1.32 -18.63
N THR A 214 3.70 1.13 -19.61
CA THR A 214 2.32 1.63 -19.56
C THR A 214 1.41 0.70 -18.74
N PRO A 215 0.25 1.19 -18.24
CA PRO A 215 -0.69 0.36 -17.49
C PRO A 215 -1.22 -0.87 -18.26
N ASP A 216 -1.30 -0.80 -19.58
CA ASP A 216 -1.67 -1.91 -20.47
C ASP A 216 -0.48 -2.80 -20.87
N GLY A 217 0.70 -2.56 -20.29
CA GLY A 217 1.85 -3.43 -20.38
C GLY A 217 2.81 -3.19 -21.54
N GLN A 218 2.60 -2.14 -22.32
CA GLN A 218 3.51 -1.78 -23.41
C GLN A 218 4.80 -1.17 -22.84
N THR A 219 5.92 -1.52 -23.46
CA THR A 219 7.24 -1.00 -23.09
C THR A 219 7.92 -0.29 -24.25
N GLY A 220 8.80 0.64 -23.92
CA GLY A 220 9.64 1.35 -24.88
C GLY A 220 10.42 2.48 -24.21
N TYR A 221 10.96 3.39 -25.01
CA TYR A 221 11.82 4.48 -24.57
C TYR A 221 11.19 5.83 -24.90
N ALA A 222 11.23 6.76 -23.96
CA ALA A 222 10.78 8.14 -24.17
C ALA A 222 11.76 9.13 -23.52
N VAL A 223 11.65 10.40 -23.91
CA VAL A 223 12.54 11.45 -23.41
C VAL A 223 12.26 11.71 -21.94
N ALA A 224 13.27 11.51 -21.09
CA ALA A 224 13.22 11.58 -19.63
C ALA A 224 12.61 12.88 -19.10
N ALA A 225 12.95 14.02 -19.72
CA ALA A 225 12.45 15.33 -19.33
C ALA A 225 10.94 15.53 -19.53
N SER A 226 10.26 14.58 -20.19
CA SER A 226 8.81 14.59 -20.39
C SER A 226 8.04 13.97 -19.22
N PHE A 227 8.74 13.54 -18.16
CA PHE A 227 8.14 12.85 -17.02
C PHE A 227 8.41 13.61 -15.73
N THR A 228 7.35 13.82 -14.96
CA THR A 228 7.41 14.33 -13.60
C THR A 228 7.11 13.18 -12.65
N PRO A 229 8.07 12.73 -11.81
CA PRO A 229 7.80 11.71 -10.81
C PRO A 229 6.62 12.12 -9.93
N LEU A 230 5.75 11.17 -9.60
CA LEU A 230 4.68 11.42 -8.64
C LEU A 230 5.29 11.70 -7.26
N SER A 231 4.53 12.41 -6.41
CA SER A 231 4.96 12.67 -5.04
C SER A 231 5.17 11.35 -4.29
N ASN A 232 6.12 11.32 -3.35
CA ASN A 232 6.31 10.20 -2.44
C ASN A 232 5.52 10.37 -1.14
N VAL A 233 4.45 11.17 -1.20
CA VAL A 233 3.61 11.54 -0.07
C VAL A 233 2.21 11.03 -0.36
N PHE A 234 1.60 10.39 0.61
CA PHE A 234 0.38 9.65 0.46
C PHE A 234 -0.60 10.01 1.57
N MET A 235 -1.88 9.74 1.31
CA MET A 235 -2.93 9.75 2.31
C MET A 235 -3.83 8.54 2.07
N ASP A 236 -4.35 7.97 3.15
CA ASP A 236 -5.35 6.90 3.08
C ASP A 236 -6.74 7.52 3.23
N ALA A 237 -7.71 7.10 2.42
CA ALA A 237 -9.11 7.44 2.63
C ALA A 237 -9.58 6.94 4.01
N GLN A 238 -10.31 7.76 4.77
CA GLN A 238 -10.80 7.45 6.11
C GLN A 238 -12.25 7.87 6.26
N GLY A 239 -13.09 7.00 6.85
CA GLY A 239 -14.46 7.37 7.21
C GLY A 239 -15.33 6.21 7.70
N ASP A 240 -16.10 6.45 8.77
CA ASP A 240 -16.98 5.44 9.40
C ASP A 240 -18.12 4.96 8.48
N GLN A 241 -18.60 5.77 7.53
CA GLN A 241 -19.77 5.46 6.68
C GLN A 241 -19.77 6.14 5.28
N ALA A 242 -18.71 6.81 4.83
CA ALA A 242 -18.70 7.50 3.54
C ALA A 242 -17.40 7.24 2.77
N VAL A 243 -17.56 6.72 1.57
CA VAL A 243 -16.52 6.60 0.54
C VAL A 243 -15.91 7.99 0.32
N ALA A 244 -14.58 8.13 0.32
CA ALA A 244 -13.95 9.44 0.18
C ALA A 244 -14.05 9.90 -1.28
N ALA A 245 -14.88 10.91 -1.54
CA ALA A 245 -15.08 11.44 -2.88
C ALA A 245 -13.88 12.27 -3.36
N ILE A 246 -13.54 12.10 -4.64
CA ILE A 246 -12.61 12.95 -5.38
C ILE A 246 -13.41 13.88 -6.27
N PHE A 247 -13.22 15.18 -6.12
CA PHE A 247 -13.94 16.23 -6.84
C PHE A 247 -13.08 16.80 -7.97
N SER A 248 -13.72 17.32 -9.02
CA SER A 248 -13.03 17.98 -10.13
C SER A 248 -12.46 19.35 -9.77
N GLU A 249 -13.00 19.98 -8.73
CA GLU A 249 -12.58 21.28 -8.19
C GLU A 249 -12.67 21.25 -6.65
N PRO A 250 -11.96 22.13 -5.90
CA PRO A 250 -12.06 22.23 -4.45
C PRO A 250 -13.35 22.96 -4.03
N ASP A 251 -14.49 22.44 -4.46
CA ASP A 251 -15.84 22.96 -4.19
C ASP A 251 -16.79 21.78 -3.90
N PHE A 252 -17.64 21.93 -2.89
CA PHE A 252 -18.67 20.94 -2.53
C PHE A 252 -19.73 20.75 -3.63
N ALA A 253 -19.85 21.69 -4.56
CA ALA A 253 -20.76 21.61 -5.70
C ALA A 253 -20.10 21.06 -6.98
N ALA A 254 -18.81 20.75 -6.95
CA ALA A 254 -18.08 20.21 -8.09
C ALA A 254 -18.53 18.79 -8.43
N ASP A 255 -18.22 18.37 -9.66
CA ASP A 255 -18.49 17.01 -10.11
C ASP A 255 -17.60 16.02 -9.35
N VAL A 256 -18.19 14.89 -8.93
CA VAL A 256 -17.45 13.78 -8.33
C VAL A 256 -16.84 12.94 -9.44
N LEU A 257 -15.51 12.88 -9.47
CA LEU A 257 -14.73 12.09 -10.42
C LEU A 257 -14.70 10.61 -10.04
N GLY A 258 -14.73 10.31 -8.73
CA GLY A 258 -14.73 8.96 -8.20
C GLY A 258 -14.86 8.95 -6.68
N GLU A 259 -14.98 7.75 -6.12
CA GLU A 259 -15.08 7.54 -4.68
C GLU A 259 -14.10 6.44 -4.24
N LEU A 260 -13.38 6.67 -3.15
CA LEU A 260 -12.36 5.79 -2.59
C LEU A 260 -12.86 5.00 -1.38
N GLN A 261 -12.58 3.70 -1.37
CA GLN A 261 -12.92 2.84 -0.22
C GLN A 261 -12.04 3.20 0.99
N ASN A 262 -12.56 2.96 2.21
CA ASN A 262 -11.81 3.21 3.43
C ASN A 262 -10.47 2.45 3.41
N GLY A 263 -9.38 3.18 3.64
CA GLY A 263 -7.97 2.78 3.60
C GLY A 263 -7.33 2.68 2.21
N GLN A 264 -8.05 3.07 1.15
CA GLN A 264 -7.44 3.19 -0.18
C GLN A 264 -6.48 4.39 -0.19
N SER A 265 -5.23 4.15 -0.60
CA SER A 265 -4.20 5.18 -0.64
C SER A 265 -4.27 6.04 -1.90
N VAL A 266 -3.98 7.32 -1.75
CA VAL A 266 -3.82 8.29 -2.85
C VAL A 266 -2.51 9.06 -2.70
N TYR A 267 -2.01 9.59 -3.81
CA TYR A 267 -0.87 10.50 -3.82
C TYR A 267 -1.34 11.88 -3.34
N PHE A 268 -0.73 12.40 -2.29
CA PHE A 268 -0.92 13.78 -1.85
C PHE A 268 -0.07 14.70 -2.72
N VAL A 269 -0.70 15.64 -3.41
CA VAL A 269 0.00 16.60 -4.29
C VAL A 269 0.26 17.88 -3.52
N SER A 270 -0.78 18.52 -3.01
CA SER A 270 -0.66 19.80 -2.32
C SER A 270 -1.82 20.09 -1.37
N SER A 271 -1.58 20.95 -0.39
CA SER A 271 -2.67 21.54 0.39
C SER A 271 -3.22 22.76 -0.35
N VAL A 272 -4.51 22.74 -0.66
CA VAL A 272 -5.20 23.90 -1.24
C VAL A 272 -5.52 24.91 -0.13
N ASP A 273 -6.19 24.44 0.92
CA ASP A 273 -6.51 25.19 2.12
C ASP A 273 -6.66 24.24 3.33
N ASP A 274 -7.30 24.68 4.41
CA ASP A 274 -7.52 23.87 5.62
C ASP A 274 -8.51 22.71 5.40
N PHE A 275 -9.30 22.73 4.33
CA PHE A 275 -10.34 21.75 4.01
C PHE A 275 -9.95 20.85 2.85
N TRP A 276 -9.33 21.40 1.81
CA TRP A 276 -9.08 20.71 0.55
C TRP A 276 -7.61 20.36 0.36
N ALA A 277 -7.39 19.16 -0.15
CA ALA A 277 -6.11 18.70 -0.68
C ALA A 277 -6.26 18.38 -2.16
N GLU A 278 -5.25 18.76 -2.93
CA GLU A 278 -5.06 18.22 -4.27
C GLU A 278 -4.42 16.84 -4.14
N ILE A 279 -5.01 15.87 -4.84
CA ILE A 279 -4.62 14.47 -4.79
C ILE A 279 -4.54 13.89 -6.19
N PHE A 280 -3.79 12.81 -6.32
CA PHE A 280 -3.74 12.01 -7.52
C PHE A 280 -4.02 10.55 -7.18
N GLU A 281 -4.94 9.93 -7.92
CA GLU A 281 -5.20 8.49 -7.85
C GLU A 281 -5.01 7.90 -9.25
N PRO A 282 -4.21 6.83 -9.43
CA PRO A 282 -3.85 6.33 -10.76
C PRO A 282 -5.01 5.99 -11.71
N THR A 283 -6.15 5.53 -11.19
CA THR A 283 -7.31 5.14 -12.01
C THR A 283 -8.28 6.29 -12.29
N ILE A 284 -8.37 7.29 -11.41
CA ILE A 284 -9.28 8.44 -11.48
C ILE A 284 -8.57 9.66 -12.09
N GLY A 285 -7.27 9.84 -11.82
CA GLY A 285 -6.48 11.00 -12.20
C GLY A 285 -6.28 12.02 -11.08
N SER A 286 -6.01 13.27 -11.47
CA SER A 286 -5.88 14.38 -10.52
C SER A 286 -7.25 14.91 -10.11
N GLY A 287 -7.40 15.28 -8.84
CA GLY A 287 -8.61 15.89 -8.32
C GLY A 287 -8.44 16.43 -6.90
N PHE A 288 -9.56 16.71 -6.23
CA PHE A 288 -9.58 17.35 -4.93
C PHE A 288 -10.33 16.51 -3.90
N GLY A 289 -9.70 16.29 -2.74
CA GLY A 289 -10.28 15.55 -1.63
C GLY A 289 -10.47 16.42 -0.39
N LEU A 290 -11.54 16.18 0.36
CA LEU A 290 -11.75 16.79 1.68
C LEU A 290 -10.79 16.16 2.69
N LYS A 291 -9.84 16.91 3.23
CA LYS A 291 -8.81 16.43 4.17
C LYS A 291 -9.36 15.68 5.37
N ALA A 292 -10.54 16.04 5.85
CA ALA A 292 -11.20 15.35 6.97
C ALA A 292 -11.60 13.89 6.66
N ASN A 293 -11.65 13.51 5.38
CA ASN A 293 -11.93 12.15 4.91
C ASN A 293 -10.63 11.39 4.58
N PHE A 294 -9.48 11.90 4.98
CA PHE A 294 -8.19 11.29 4.73
C PHE A 294 -7.35 11.25 6.00
N SER A 295 -6.43 10.31 6.04
CA SER A 295 -5.37 10.28 7.05
C SER A 295 -4.52 11.55 6.97
N ASN A 296 -3.72 11.79 8.02
CA ASN A 296 -2.58 12.68 7.88
C ASN A 296 -1.67 12.20 6.73
N PRO A 297 -0.99 13.12 6.01
CA PRO A 297 -0.01 12.74 5.03
C PRO A 297 1.15 11.97 5.65
N TYR A 298 1.53 10.88 5.00
CA TYR A 298 2.70 10.07 5.32
C TYR A 298 3.54 9.88 4.06
N SER A 299 4.79 9.47 4.19
CA SER A 299 5.70 9.32 3.05
C SER A 299 6.53 8.04 3.16
N ILE A 300 7.33 7.76 2.13
CA ILE A 300 8.43 6.80 2.22
C ILE A 300 9.72 7.60 2.35
N ALA A 301 10.66 7.10 3.15
CA ALA A 301 12.01 7.64 3.20
C ALA A 301 13.05 6.52 3.27
N THR A 302 14.23 6.81 2.73
CA THR A 302 15.34 5.87 2.70
C THR A 302 16.31 6.15 3.84
N VAL A 303 16.61 5.12 4.63
CA VAL A 303 17.62 5.20 5.68
C VAL A 303 18.99 5.40 5.03
N ALA A 304 19.63 6.54 5.30
CA ALA A 304 20.90 6.90 4.67
C ALA A 304 22.12 6.30 5.38
N THR A 305 21.99 5.96 6.67
CA THR A 305 23.11 5.51 7.50
C THR A 305 22.91 4.09 8.01
N GLY A 306 23.97 3.27 8.02
CA GLY A 306 23.91 1.93 8.60
C GLY A 306 23.85 1.94 10.13
N ASN A 307 23.23 0.91 10.70
CA ASN A 307 22.94 0.79 12.14
C ASN A 307 22.05 1.91 12.69
N ALA A 308 21.08 2.34 11.89
CA ALA A 308 20.13 3.37 12.28
C ALA A 308 19.16 2.82 13.35
N ASN A 309 19.16 3.43 14.54
CA ASN A 309 18.32 2.97 15.64
C ASN A 309 16.88 3.48 15.49
N VAL A 310 15.94 2.56 15.61
CA VAL A 310 14.52 2.84 15.80
C VAL A 310 14.22 2.68 17.28
N ARG A 311 13.55 3.66 17.90
CA ARG A 311 13.22 3.65 19.33
C ARG A 311 11.72 3.62 19.56
N SER A 312 11.30 3.16 20.74
CA SER A 312 9.87 3.20 21.11
C SER A 312 9.32 4.61 21.31
N GLY A 313 10.17 5.65 21.38
CA GLY A 313 9.74 7.03 21.56
C GLY A 313 10.83 8.05 21.22
N PRO A 314 10.46 9.35 21.09
CA PRO A 314 11.30 10.42 20.57
C PRO A 314 12.27 10.98 21.64
N ASN A 315 13.14 10.13 22.19
CA ASN A 315 14.20 10.54 23.10
C ASN A 315 15.31 9.47 23.22
N ASP A 316 16.57 9.89 23.07
CA ASP A 316 17.71 8.96 23.09
C ASP A 316 17.99 8.31 24.45
N ASN A 317 17.55 8.93 25.54
CA ASN A 317 17.89 8.55 26.90
C ASN A 317 16.71 7.94 27.68
N VAL A 318 15.48 8.06 27.15
CA VAL A 318 14.26 7.58 27.82
C VAL A 318 13.76 6.31 27.16
N TYR A 319 13.74 6.26 25.83
CA TYR A 319 13.11 5.17 25.10
C TYR A 319 14.13 4.15 24.58
N PRO A 320 13.92 2.85 24.85
CA PRO A 320 14.80 1.80 24.34
C PRO A 320 14.75 1.70 22.82
N VAL A 321 15.86 1.20 22.25
CA VAL A 321 15.94 0.79 20.86
C VAL A 321 15.06 -0.45 20.66
N ILE A 322 14.23 -0.43 19.63
CA ILE A 322 13.31 -1.49 19.25
C ILE A 322 13.60 -2.08 17.88
N ALA A 323 14.57 -1.55 17.14
CA ALA A 323 15.14 -2.13 15.92
C ALA A 323 16.41 -1.37 15.52
N THR A 324 17.23 -1.98 14.68
CA THR A 324 18.41 -1.36 14.07
C THR A 324 18.40 -1.66 12.57
N LEU A 325 18.41 -0.62 11.74
CA LEU A 325 18.24 -0.74 10.29
C LEU A 325 19.58 -0.55 9.54
N PRO A 326 19.82 -1.31 8.45
CA PRO A 326 20.90 -1.02 7.53
C PRO A 326 20.62 0.23 6.69
N ALA A 327 21.67 0.76 6.04
CA ALA A 327 21.49 1.81 5.04
C ALA A 327 20.78 1.24 3.80
N GLY A 328 19.94 2.04 3.16
CA GLY A 328 19.12 1.65 2.03
C GLY A 328 17.76 1.05 2.41
N THR A 329 17.50 0.79 3.69
CA THR A 329 16.16 0.37 4.12
C THR A 329 15.14 1.47 3.85
N GLN A 330 14.08 1.16 3.13
CA GLN A 330 12.92 2.03 3.02
C GLN A 330 11.99 1.82 4.21
N VAL A 331 11.45 2.91 4.73
CA VAL A 331 10.50 2.93 5.84
C VAL A 331 9.32 3.82 5.51
N ILE A 332 8.16 3.52 6.08
CA ILE A 332 7.00 4.42 6.00
C ILE A 332 7.12 5.45 7.11
N VAL A 333 7.14 6.72 6.74
CA VAL A 333 7.21 7.86 7.64
C VAL A 333 5.81 8.38 7.91
N LYS A 334 5.34 8.17 9.15
CA LYS A 334 3.96 8.47 9.56
C LYS A 334 3.77 9.90 10.07
N GLY A 335 4.85 10.55 10.47
CA GLY A 335 4.79 11.86 11.10
C GLY A 335 6.10 12.26 11.76
N LYS A 336 6.05 13.35 12.51
CA LYS A 336 7.20 13.89 13.24
C LYS A 336 6.78 14.37 14.63
N ASN A 337 7.75 14.55 15.53
CA ASN A 337 7.49 15.23 16.80
C ASN A 337 7.41 16.75 16.59
N ALA A 338 7.02 17.50 17.63
CA ALA A 338 6.75 18.94 17.53
C ALA A 338 7.91 19.79 16.97
N ASP A 339 9.17 19.42 17.24
CA ASP A 339 10.35 20.13 16.74
C ASP A 339 10.95 19.52 15.45
N GLY A 340 10.40 18.41 14.97
CA GLY A 340 10.85 17.72 13.76
C GLY A 340 12.20 17.02 13.86
N SER A 341 12.77 16.88 15.07
CA SER A 341 14.03 16.16 15.31
C SER A 341 13.87 14.64 15.39
N TRP A 342 12.63 14.18 15.52
CA TRP A 342 12.25 12.77 15.51
C TRP A 342 11.15 12.50 14.50
N ILE A 343 11.31 11.39 13.79
CA ILE A 343 10.44 10.94 12.71
C ILE A 343 9.82 9.62 13.16
N GLN A 344 8.48 9.55 13.16
CA GLN A 344 7.76 8.32 13.45
C GLN A 344 7.74 7.45 12.19
N VAL A 345 8.10 6.18 12.33
CA VAL A 345 8.23 5.25 11.21
C VAL A 345 7.57 3.90 11.49
N ALA A 346 7.02 3.28 10.46
CA ALA A 346 6.85 1.83 10.38
C ALA A 346 7.98 1.22 9.55
N ILE A 347 8.51 0.09 10.00
CA ILE A 347 9.64 -0.59 9.38
C ILE A 347 9.21 -1.94 8.80
N PRO A 348 9.78 -2.42 7.69
CA PRO A 348 9.44 -3.75 7.18
C PRO A 348 9.67 -4.82 8.25
N PHE A 349 8.75 -5.79 8.36
CA PHE A 349 8.85 -6.85 9.39
C PHE A 349 10.15 -7.66 9.27
N SER A 350 10.66 -7.83 8.04
CA SER A 350 11.94 -8.47 7.74
C SER A 350 13.15 -7.81 8.45
N GLN A 351 13.03 -6.54 8.86
CA GLN A 351 14.06 -5.81 9.58
C GLN A 351 13.94 -5.94 11.11
N VAL A 352 12.87 -6.56 11.62
CA VAL A 352 12.75 -6.87 13.04
C VAL A 352 13.60 -8.10 13.32
N GLN A 353 14.77 -7.89 13.93
CA GLN A 353 15.75 -8.94 14.21
C GLN A 353 15.92 -9.12 15.72
N TYR A 354 16.20 -10.34 16.18
CA TYR A 354 16.46 -10.62 17.60
C TYR A 354 17.47 -9.61 18.20
N PRO A 355 17.24 -9.05 19.41
CA PRO A 355 16.17 -9.35 20.37
C PRO A 355 14.94 -8.42 20.25
N TYR A 356 14.80 -7.74 19.11
CA TYR A 356 13.81 -6.69 18.94
C TYR A 356 12.43 -7.23 18.59
N ARG A 357 11.41 -6.43 18.93
CA ARG A 357 9.99 -6.85 18.91
C ARG A 357 9.06 -5.90 18.16
N GLY A 358 9.48 -4.66 17.92
CA GLY A 358 8.61 -3.60 17.46
C GLY A 358 8.71 -3.35 15.97
N VAL A 359 7.56 -3.06 15.36
CA VAL A 359 7.40 -2.77 13.91
C VAL A 359 7.17 -1.29 13.61
N SER A 360 7.01 -0.47 14.65
CA SER A 360 6.78 0.97 14.56
C SER A 360 7.49 1.69 15.70
N GLY A 361 8.10 2.84 15.42
CA GLY A 361 8.84 3.62 16.39
C GLY A 361 9.34 4.95 15.86
N TRP A 362 10.43 5.45 16.44
CA TRP A 362 10.95 6.79 16.24
C TRP A 362 12.42 6.76 15.86
N MET A 363 12.77 7.51 14.82
CA MET A 363 14.13 7.66 14.31
C MET A 363 14.55 9.13 14.34
N ARG A 364 15.85 9.39 14.50
CA ARG A 364 16.41 10.74 14.36
C ARG A 364 16.36 11.20 12.90
N ASP A 365 16.02 12.45 12.68
CA ASP A 365 15.88 13.01 11.32
C ASP A 365 17.17 12.94 10.48
N PHE A 366 18.33 13.13 11.10
CA PHE A 366 19.62 13.04 10.41
C PHE A 366 19.94 11.62 9.85
N LEU A 367 19.22 10.57 10.27
CA LEU A 367 19.40 9.21 9.77
C LEU A 367 18.90 9.05 8.32
N PHE A 368 18.13 10.02 7.82
CA PHE A 368 17.61 10.09 6.45
C PHE A 368 18.43 11.00 5.53
N VAL A 369 19.56 11.52 6.02
CA VAL A 369 20.41 12.46 5.28
C VAL A 369 21.70 11.76 4.88
N ASP A 370 21.99 11.74 3.58
CA ASP A 370 23.21 11.13 3.05
C ASP A 370 24.47 11.97 3.35
N GLY A 371 25.65 11.44 3.00
CA GLY A 371 26.93 12.13 3.24
C GLY A 371 27.10 13.45 2.48
N ASN A 372 26.25 13.73 1.49
CA ASN A 372 26.22 14.97 0.71
C ASN A 372 25.15 15.95 1.20
N GLY A 373 24.33 15.57 2.19
CA GLY A 373 23.22 16.37 2.70
C GLY A 373 21.90 16.17 1.96
N ASN A 374 21.80 15.19 1.06
CA ASN A 374 20.56 14.90 0.34
C ASN A 374 19.63 14.02 1.19
N THR A 375 18.33 14.19 0.99
CA THR A 375 17.30 13.37 1.62
C THR A 375 16.07 13.31 0.72
N ASP A 376 15.40 12.16 0.72
CA ASP A 376 14.07 11.96 0.12
C ASP A 376 12.93 12.26 1.12
N LEU A 377 13.27 12.52 2.39
CA LEU A 377 12.33 12.87 3.44
C LEU A 377 11.89 14.34 3.33
N ASN A 378 10.63 14.54 2.96
CA ASN A 378 9.99 15.84 3.06
C ASN A 378 9.32 16.01 4.43
N LYS A 379 9.91 16.80 5.33
CA LYS A 379 9.37 17.03 6.68
C LYS A 379 8.21 18.02 6.70
N ASP A 380 8.02 18.84 5.67
CA ASP A 380 7.06 19.94 5.70
C ASP A 380 5.61 19.47 5.54
N VAL A 381 5.42 18.30 4.92
CA VAL A 381 4.11 17.66 4.74
C VAL A 381 3.68 16.80 5.92
N LEU A 382 4.60 16.48 6.84
CA LEU A 382 4.34 15.56 7.95
C LEU A 382 3.59 16.24 9.10
N ALA A 383 2.56 15.56 9.59
CA ALA A 383 1.85 15.96 10.79
C ALA A 383 2.71 15.79 12.06
N VAL A 384 2.41 16.59 13.08
CA VAL A 384 2.95 16.40 14.42
C VAL A 384 2.18 15.27 15.10
N VAL A 385 2.91 14.26 15.60
CA VAL A 385 2.37 13.12 16.31
C VAL A 385 2.98 13.08 17.72
N GLU A 386 2.15 12.75 18.70
CA GLU A 386 2.60 12.55 20.09
C GLU A 386 3.07 11.11 20.28
N ALA A 387 4.03 10.90 21.19
CA ALA A 387 4.41 9.54 21.57
C ALA A 387 3.34 8.95 22.50
N GLU A 388 2.90 7.73 22.17
CA GLU A 388 1.96 6.95 22.99
C GLU A 388 2.61 6.39 24.27
#